data_AF-A0A844GUL2-F1
#
_entry.id   AF-A0A844GUL2-F1
#
_cell.length_a   1.000
_cell.length_b   1.000
_cell.length_c   1.000
_cell.angle_alpha   90.00
_cell.angle_beta   90.00
_cell.angle_gamma   90.00
#
_symmetry.space_group_name_H-M   'P 1'
#
loop_
_entity.id
_entity.type
_entity.pdbx_description
1 polymer ?
#
loop_
_entity_poly.entity_id
_entity_poly.type
_entity_poly.pdbx_seq_one_letter_code
_entity_poly.pdbx_strand_id
1 'polypeptide(L)'
;MNKLEIQSKIYHFDNDDNLYFVTVILVDEEPIADFSYYATSLTELKKSIEQKGNYFILTCWCGIPDCAGIDQGIQVIHSQNAVKWTIHQPKPNRTFIFPANDYKIIITEAIEQIKLDIANLWFTQVEEKNSKLEIVPRWEDDKALIKLLNINQFLP
;
A
#
# COMPACT_ATOMS: atom_id res chain seq x y z
N MET A 1 5.91 -5.45 21.10
CA MET A 1 5.63 -4.47 20.02
C MET A 1 5.19 -5.28 18.82
N ASN A 2 4.29 -4.74 18.01
CA ASN A 2 3.78 -5.43 16.83
C ASN A 2 4.84 -5.46 15.72
N LYS A 3 4.81 -6.48 14.87
CA LYS A 3 5.64 -6.63 13.68
C LYS A 3 4.86 -6.13 12.46
N LEU A 4 5.43 -5.18 11.73
CA LEU A 4 4.89 -4.71 10.45
C LEU A 4 5.45 -5.56 9.32
N GLU A 5 4.62 -5.89 8.34
CA GLU A 5 5.04 -6.54 7.11
C GLU A 5 4.25 -5.97 5.93
N ILE A 6 4.90 -5.82 4.79
CA ILE A 6 4.31 -5.25 3.58
C ILE A 6 4.74 -6.14 2.42
N GLN A 7 3.77 -6.65 1.67
CA GLN A 7 4.01 -7.55 0.54
C GLN A 7 3.12 -7.18 -0.64
N SER A 8 3.48 -7.68 -1.82
CA SER A 8 2.68 -7.60 -3.03
C SER A 8 1.82 -8.86 -3.18
N LYS A 9 0.61 -8.69 -3.73
CA LYS A 9 -0.27 -9.80 -4.11
C LYS A 9 -0.91 -9.50 -5.45
N ILE A 10 -1.01 -10.52 -6.30
CA ILE A 10 -1.69 -10.43 -7.58
C ILE A 10 -3.09 -10.98 -7.44
N TYR A 11 -4.07 -10.18 -7.85
CA TYR A 11 -5.46 -10.60 -8.00
C TYR A 11 -5.81 -10.73 -9.47
N HIS A 12 -6.67 -11.69 -9.75
CA HIS A 12 -7.28 -11.93 -11.05
C HIS A 12 -8.77 -12.15 -10.82
N PHE A 13 -9.62 -11.64 -11.71
CA PHE A 13 -11.06 -11.76 -11.62
C PHE A 13 -11.59 -12.39 -12.90
N ASP A 14 -12.57 -13.28 -12.78
CA ASP A 14 -13.09 -14.04 -13.93
C ASP A 14 -13.77 -13.16 -15.00
N ASN A 15 -13.99 -11.87 -14.72
CA ASN A 15 -14.67 -10.93 -15.60
C ASN A 15 -13.74 -10.08 -16.49
N ASP A 16 -12.42 -10.15 -16.31
CA ASP A 16 -11.44 -9.55 -17.23
C ASP A 16 -10.09 -10.26 -17.23
N ASP A 17 -9.25 -9.93 -18.21
CA ASP A 17 -7.91 -10.50 -18.36
C ASP A 17 -6.81 -9.68 -17.65
N ASN A 18 -7.20 -8.78 -16.73
CA ASN A 18 -6.25 -7.90 -16.06
C ASN A 18 -5.55 -8.62 -14.90
N LEU A 19 -4.34 -8.17 -14.62
CA LEU A 19 -3.58 -8.52 -13.42
C LEU A 19 -3.60 -7.32 -12.47
N TYR A 20 -4.09 -7.52 -11.25
CA TYR A 20 -4.18 -6.46 -10.25
C TYR A 20 -3.07 -6.60 -9.23
N PHE A 21 -2.10 -5.70 -9.26
CA PHE A 21 -1.03 -5.62 -8.28
C PHE A 21 -1.49 -4.85 -7.06
N VAL A 22 -1.64 -5.54 -5.93
CA VAL A 22 -2.13 -4.98 -4.67
C VAL A 22 -1.04 -5.06 -3.61
N THR A 23 -0.72 -3.93 -2.99
CA THR A 23 0.12 -3.91 -1.78
C THR A 23 -0.71 -4.22 -0.55
N VAL A 24 -0.33 -5.27 0.18
CA VAL A 24 -0.97 -5.76 1.40
C VAL A 24 -0.11 -5.39 2.60
N ILE A 25 -0.73 -4.79 3.62
CA ILE A 25 -0.09 -4.53 4.91
C ILE A 25 -0.58 -5.56 5.92
N LEU A 26 0.37 -6.22 6.59
CA LEU A 26 0.12 -7.14 7.69
C LEU A 26 0.72 -6.59 8.97
N VAL A 27 0.04 -6.86 10.07
CA VAL A 27 0.54 -6.62 11.42
C VAL A 27 0.41 -7.90 12.20
N ASP A 28 1.53 -8.41 12.70
CA ASP A 28 1.62 -9.72 13.34
C ASP A 28 1.01 -10.83 12.47
N GLU A 29 1.41 -10.86 11.18
CA GLU A 29 0.97 -11.84 10.16
C GLU A 29 -0.50 -11.72 9.74
N GLU A 30 -1.26 -10.80 10.32
CA GLU A 30 -2.67 -10.58 9.99
C GLU A 30 -2.88 -9.32 9.13
N PRO A 31 -3.67 -9.39 8.04
CA PRO A 31 -3.93 -8.24 7.20
C PRO A 31 -4.73 -7.16 7.96
N ILE A 32 -4.33 -5.90 7.81
CA ILE A 32 -5.02 -4.79 8.48
C ILE A 32 -6.36 -4.40 7.83
N ALA A 33 -6.68 -4.97 6.67
CA ALA A 33 -7.92 -4.74 5.95
C ALA A 33 -8.18 -5.90 4.97
N ASP A 34 -9.42 -5.99 4.47
CA ASP A 34 -9.73 -6.87 3.35
C ASP A 34 -9.22 -6.25 2.04
N PHE A 35 -8.03 -6.66 1.60
CA PHE A 35 -7.39 -6.11 0.40
C PHE A 35 -8.02 -6.57 -0.92
N SER A 36 -9.08 -7.39 -0.89
CA SER A 36 -9.96 -7.58 -2.06
C SER A 36 -10.87 -6.37 -2.31
N TYR A 37 -11.01 -5.46 -1.32
CA TYR A 37 -11.85 -4.27 -1.36
C TYR A 37 -11.08 -2.97 -1.06
N TYR A 38 -10.15 -3.01 -0.11
CA TYR A 38 -9.29 -1.88 0.26
C TYR A 38 -7.96 -1.94 -0.49
N ALA A 39 -7.31 -0.79 -0.59
CA ALA A 39 -6.00 -0.62 -1.21
C ALA A 39 -5.05 0.19 -0.31
N THR A 40 -3.76 -0.09 -0.42
CA THR A 40 -2.70 0.63 0.30
C THR A 40 -2.22 1.84 -0.52
N SER A 41 -2.35 3.05 0.02
CA SER A 41 -1.64 4.21 -0.53
C SER A 41 -0.18 4.21 -0.08
N LEU A 42 0.72 3.80 -0.96
CA LEU A 42 2.18 3.81 -0.71
C LEU A 42 2.71 5.23 -0.48
N THR A 43 2.11 6.24 -1.13
CA THR A 43 2.48 7.64 -0.94
C THR A 43 2.17 8.09 0.50
N GLU A 44 0.98 7.79 1.01
CA GLU A 44 0.58 8.15 2.38
C GLU A 44 1.36 7.33 3.42
N LEU A 45 1.60 6.04 3.16
CA LEU A 45 2.42 5.17 4.00
C LEU A 45 3.87 5.65 4.08
N LYS A 46 4.44 6.15 2.98
CA LYS A 46 5.78 6.75 3.01
C LYS A 46 5.81 8.03 3.82
N LYS A 47 4.82 8.92 3.65
CA LYS A 47 4.72 10.17 4.40
C LYS A 47 4.57 9.94 5.91
N SER A 48 3.96 8.83 6.33
CA SER A 48 3.80 8.52 7.76
C SER A 48 5.09 8.17 8.49
N ILE A 49 6.19 7.89 7.77
CA ILE A 49 7.53 7.73 8.34
C ILE A 49 8.03 9.02 8.99
N GLU A 50 7.73 10.18 8.41
CA GLU A 50 8.45 11.43 8.71
C GLU A 50 7.89 12.17 9.92
N GLN A 51 6.57 12.16 10.10
CA GLN A 51 5.92 12.94 11.13
C GLN A 51 4.64 12.28 11.67
N LYS A 52 4.17 12.78 12.81
CA LYS A 52 2.85 12.43 13.33
C LYS A 52 1.76 13.08 12.48
N GLY A 53 0.62 12.42 12.35
CA GLY A 53 -0.49 12.93 11.53
C GLY A 53 -1.58 11.89 11.31
N ASN A 54 -2.58 12.23 10.52
CA ASN A 54 -3.57 11.28 10.00
C ASN A 54 -3.26 11.05 8.52
N TYR A 55 -3.17 9.78 8.14
CA TYR A 55 -2.75 9.37 6.79
C TYR A 55 -3.77 8.41 6.19
N PHE A 56 -4.19 8.67 4.96
CA PHE A 56 -5.09 7.77 4.23
C PHE A 56 -4.31 6.60 3.62
N ILE A 57 -3.66 5.82 4.49
CA ILE A 57 -2.89 4.63 4.14
C ILE A 57 -3.82 3.57 3.55
N LEU A 58 -5.05 3.46 4.05
CA LEU A 58 -6.10 2.63 3.48
C LEU A 58 -7.03 3.50 2.64
N THR A 59 -7.35 3.02 1.44
CA THR A 59 -8.20 3.68 0.45
C THR A 59 -9.09 2.64 -0.25
N CYS A 60 -10.01 3.09 -1.11
CA CYS A 60 -10.62 2.22 -2.12
C CYS A 60 -9.60 1.87 -3.21
N TRP A 61 -9.83 0.81 -3.99
CA TRP A 61 -9.02 0.48 -5.17
C TRP A 61 -8.92 1.62 -6.20
N CYS A 62 -9.87 2.56 -6.23
CA CYS A 62 -9.77 3.77 -7.06
C CYS A 62 -8.85 4.86 -6.48
N GLY A 63 -8.30 4.68 -5.28
CA GLY A 63 -7.46 5.65 -4.57
C GLY A 63 -8.21 6.67 -3.73
N ILE A 64 -9.55 6.70 -3.79
CA ILE A 64 -10.40 7.63 -3.03
C ILE A 64 -10.84 6.95 -1.72
N PRO A 65 -10.46 7.45 -0.53
CA PRO A 65 -10.84 6.86 0.76
C PRO A 65 -12.36 6.78 0.98
N ASP A 66 -13.08 7.85 0.66
CA ASP A 66 -14.53 7.96 0.84
C ASP A 66 -15.31 6.88 0.09
N CYS A 67 -14.83 6.43 -1.08
CA CYS A 67 -15.44 5.33 -1.84
C CYS A 67 -15.47 4.00 -1.07
N ALA A 68 -14.57 3.83 -0.11
CA ALA A 68 -14.52 2.68 0.79
C ALA A 68 -15.10 2.98 2.19
N GLY A 69 -15.77 4.13 2.36
CA GLY A 69 -16.32 4.56 3.64
C GLY A 69 -15.27 4.99 4.66
N ILE A 70 -14.07 5.39 4.20
CA ILE A 70 -12.98 5.89 5.05
C ILE A 70 -12.97 7.42 4.99
N ASP A 71 -13.50 8.06 6.02
CA ASP A 71 -13.44 9.53 6.21
C ASP A 71 -12.35 9.95 7.22
N GLN A 72 -11.76 8.97 7.92
CA GLN A 72 -10.69 9.16 8.89
C GLN A 72 -9.47 8.31 8.54
N GLY A 73 -8.35 8.97 8.24
CA GLY A 73 -7.06 8.31 8.05
C GLY A 73 -6.54 7.65 9.33
N ILE A 74 -5.55 6.77 9.16
CA ILE A 74 -4.84 6.15 10.29
C ILE A 74 -4.07 7.22 11.03
N GLN A 75 -4.32 7.36 12.33
CA GLN A 75 -3.58 8.26 13.18
C GLN A 75 -2.22 7.65 13.52
N VAL A 76 -1.15 8.38 13.22
CA VAL A 76 0.24 7.98 13.45
C VAL A 76 0.88 8.90 14.47
N ILE A 77 1.40 8.33 15.55
CA ILE A 77 2.09 9.07 16.62
C ILE A 77 3.49 8.51 16.78
N HIS A 78 4.48 9.39 16.65
CA HIS A 78 5.89 9.06 16.88
C HIS A 78 6.30 9.37 18.32
N SER A 79 7.08 8.47 18.91
CA SER A 79 7.76 8.60 20.19
C SER A 79 9.21 8.13 20.02
N GLN A 80 10.09 8.39 20.99
CA GLN A 80 11.53 8.15 20.84
C GLN A 80 11.89 6.73 20.33
N ASN A 81 11.18 5.70 20.80
CA ASN A 81 11.46 4.30 20.44
C ASN A 81 10.30 3.59 19.74
N ALA A 82 9.19 4.29 19.48
CA ALA A 82 7.96 3.65 19.00
C ALA A 82 7.14 4.53 18.07
N VAL A 83 6.46 3.88 17.12
CA VAL A 83 5.42 4.49 16.29
C VAL A 83 4.10 3.79 16.59
N LYS A 84 3.09 4.55 16.99
CA LYS A 84 1.75 4.05 17.26
C LYS A 84 0.82 4.37 16.10
N TRP A 85 0.13 3.36 15.60
CA TRP A 85 -1.03 3.52 14.74
C TRP A 85 -2.32 3.39 15.54
N THR A 86 -3.30 4.23 15.24
CA THR A 86 -4.68 4.08 15.70
C THR A 86 -5.60 4.11 14.49
N ILE A 87 -6.26 2.99 14.25
CA ILE A 87 -7.14 2.74 13.11
C ILE A 87 -8.57 2.76 13.62
N HIS A 88 -9.36 3.74 13.17
CA HIS A 88 -10.79 3.83 13.47
C HIS A 88 -11.66 3.24 12.35
N GLN A 89 -11.12 3.21 11.13
CA GLN A 89 -11.76 2.71 9.92
C GLN A 89 -10.76 1.93 9.06
N PRO A 90 -11.18 0.80 8.47
CA PRO A 90 -12.46 0.13 8.72
C PRO A 90 -12.54 -0.45 10.15
N LYS A 91 -13.77 -0.64 10.64
CA LYS A 91 -14.02 -1.27 11.95
C LYS A 91 -13.53 -2.73 11.95
N PRO A 92 -13.13 -3.28 13.12
CA PRO A 92 -13.13 -2.66 14.45
C PRO A 92 -11.98 -1.66 14.66
N ASN A 93 -12.10 -0.85 15.72
CA ASN A 93 -11.01 0.02 16.16
C ASN A 93 -9.80 -0.83 16.57
N ARG A 94 -8.60 -0.47 16.11
CA ARG A 94 -7.36 -1.20 16.36
C ARG A 94 -6.23 -0.23 16.66
N THR A 95 -5.29 -0.68 17.50
CA THR A 95 -4.09 0.07 17.85
C THR A 95 -2.88 -0.85 17.72
N PHE A 96 -1.86 -0.37 17.02
CA PHE A 96 -0.61 -1.09 16.83
C PHE A 96 0.57 -0.20 17.24
N ILE A 97 1.62 -0.81 17.77
CA ILE A 97 2.82 -0.12 18.25
C ILE A 97 4.03 -0.83 17.67
N PHE A 98 4.77 -0.15 16.81
CA PHE A 98 5.96 -0.65 16.12
C PHE A 98 7.23 -0.05 16.72
N PRO A 99 8.37 -0.78 16.73
CA PRO A 99 9.67 -0.17 17.00
C PRO A 99 9.97 0.93 15.97
N ALA A 100 10.43 2.11 16.42
CA ALA A 100 10.61 3.25 15.52
C ALA A 100 11.65 2.99 14.40
N ASN A 101 12.72 2.27 14.72
CA ASN A 101 13.74 1.90 13.73
C ASN A 101 13.17 0.95 12.68
N ASP A 102 12.50 -0.12 13.11
CA ASP A 102 11.91 -1.14 12.24
C ASP A 102 10.84 -0.52 11.33
N TYR A 103 10.00 0.36 11.85
CA TYR A 103 8.94 1.02 11.09
C TYR A 103 9.46 1.71 9.83
N LYS A 104 10.54 2.50 9.95
CA LYS A 104 11.13 3.20 8.81
C LYS A 104 11.82 2.24 7.84
N ILE A 105 12.59 1.28 8.37
CA ILE A 105 13.35 0.32 7.56
C ILE A 105 12.39 -0.53 6.74
N ILE A 106 11.40 -1.16 7.38
CA ILE A 106 10.44 -2.07 6.74
C ILE A 106 9.66 -1.36 5.63
N ILE A 107 9.14 -0.15 5.87
CA ILE A 107 8.39 0.58 4.85
C ILE A 107 9.30 0.95 3.66
N THR A 108 10.53 1.37 3.93
CA THR A 108 11.47 1.78 2.87
C THR A 108 11.86 0.58 2.01
N GLU A 109 12.24 -0.53 2.63
CA GLU A 109 12.63 -1.77 1.95
C GLU A 109 11.47 -2.36 1.16
N ALA A 110 10.26 -2.38 1.73
CA ALA A 110 9.07 -2.85 1.02
C ALA A 110 8.76 -2.03 -0.23
N ILE A 111 8.91 -0.69 -0.17
CA ILE A 111 8.71 0.17 -1.35
C ILE A 111 9.73 -0.15 -2.44
N GLU A 112 11.00 -0.38 -2.10
CA GLU A 112 12.00 -0.79 -3.09
C GLU A 112 11.70 -2.17 -3.67
N GLN A 113 11.27 -3.13 -2.85
CA GLN A 113 10.87 -4.45 -3.32
C GLN A 113 9.67 -4.39 -4.26
N ILE A 114 8.66 -3.58 -3.95
CA ILE A 114 7.48 -3.38 -4.80
C ILE A 114 7.87 -2.84 -6.18
N LYS A 115 8.87 -1.95 -6.28
CA LYS A 115 9.37 -1.48 -7.58
C LYS A 115 9.94 -2.62 -8.40
N LEU A 116 10.72 -3.49 -7.78
CA LEU A 116 11.31 -4.65 -8.44
C LEU A 116 10.23 -5.64 -8.88
N ASP A 117 9.23 -5.89 -8.04
CA ASP A 117 8.11 -6.79 -8.35
C ASP A 117 7.31 -6.27 -9.56
N ILE A 118 6.98 -4.97 -9.58
CA ILE A 118 6.27 -4.34 -10.71
C ILE A 118 7.09 -4.44 -11.99
N ALA A 119 8.40 -4.15 -11.93
CA ALA A 119 9.29 -4.25 -13.08
C ALA A 119 9.30 -5.68 -13.64
N ASN A 120 9.46 -6.69 -12.76
CA ASN A 120 9.48 -8.09 -13.16
C ASN A 120 8.15 -8.51 -13.80
N LEU A 121 7.01 -8.11 -13.24
CA LEU A 121 5.68 -8.43 -13.78
C LEU A 121 5.45 -7.80 -15.16
N TRP A 122 5.91 -6.57 -15.36
CA TRP A 122 5.83 -5.89 -16.64
C TRP A 122 6.53 -6.70 -17.74
N PHE A 123 7.79 -7.09 -17.52
CA PHE A 123 8.58 -7.82 -18.52
C PHE A 123 8.17 -9.28 -18.72
N THR A 124 7.59 -9.93 -17.70
CA THR A 124 7.28 -11.38 -17.76
C THR A 124 5.83 -11.71 -18.08
N GLN A 125 4.88 -10.80 -17.83
CA GLN A 125 3.46 -11.10 -18.01
C GLN A 125 2.76 -10.12 -18.95
N VAL A 126 3.09 -8.83 -18.89
CA VAL A 126 2.45 -7.84 -19.78
C VAL A 126 2.99 -8.00 -21.20
N GLU A 127 4.31 -8.07 -21.36
CA GLU A 127 4.94 -8.19 -22.68
C GLU A 127 4.70 -9.56 -23.33
N GLU A 128 4.71 -10.64 -22.55
CA GLU A 128 4.60 -12.01 -23.09
C GLU A 128 3.16 -12.48 -23.31
N LYS A 129 2.21 -12.05 -22.46
CA LYS A 129 0.83 -12.59 -22.44
C LYS A 129 -0.24 -11.60 -22.90
N ASN A 130 0.15 -10.36 -23.22
CA ASN A 130 -0.78 -9.30 -23.64
C ASN A 130 -1.87 -8.97 -22.58
N SER A 131 -1.62 -9.29 -21.31
CA SER A 131 -2.48 -8.92 -20.17
C SER A 131 -2.14 -7.51 -19.69
N LYS A 132 -3.15 -6.71 -19.31
CA LYS A 132 -2.91 -5.39 -18.72
C LYS A 132 -2.57 -5.53 -17.23
N LEU A 133 -1.49 -4.89 -16.79
CA LEU A 133 -1.15 -4.77 -15.37
C LEU A 133 -1.77 -3.49 -14.78
N GLU A 134 -2.65 -3.67 -13.81
CA GLU A 134 -3.27 -2.61 -13.02
C GLU A 134 -2.60 -2.54 -11.64
N ILE A 135 -1.94 -1.43 -11.32
CA ILE A 135 -1.42 -1.20 -9.97
C ILE A 135 -2.54 -0.60 -9.12
N VAL A 136 -2.75 -1.12 -7.92
CA VAL A 136 -3.85 -0.76 -7.04
C VAL A 136 -3.29 -0.08 -5.78
N PRO A 137 -3.78 1.12 -5.39
CA PRO A 137 -4.88 1.85 -6.00
C PRO A 137 -4.52 2.47 -7.36
N ARG A 138 -5.55 2.83 -8.16
CA ARG A 138 -5.36 3.45 -9.48
C ARG A 138 -4.35 4.60 -9.38
N TRP A 139 -3.27 4.47 -10.14
CA TRP A 139 -2.06 5.25 -10.02
C TRP A 139 -1.88 6.29 -11.13
N GLU A 140 -2.68 6.21 -12.20
CA GLU A 140 -2.54 7.01 -13.42
C GLU A 140 -2.58 8.53 -13.15
N ASP A 141 -3.34 8.95 -12.13
CA ASP A 141 -3.44 10.35 -11.71
C ASP A 141 -2.54 10.69 -10.50
N ASP A 142 -1.92 9.69 -9.84
CA ASP A 142 -1.04 9.90 -8.68
C ASP A 142 0.42 10.08 -9.13
N LYS A 143 0.76 11.33 -9.50
CA LYS A 143 2.12 11.73 -9.87
C LYS A 143 3.17 11.40 -8.80
N ALA A 144 2.79 11.41 -7.52
CA ALA A 144 3.71 11.10 -6.44
C ALA A 144 4.02 9.61 -6.41
N LEU A 145 3.02 8.77 -6.62
CA LEU A 145 3.17 7.31 -6.73
C LEU A 145 3.96 6.91 -7.98
N ILE A 146 3.66 7.52 -9.13
CA ILE A 146 4.41 7.32 -10.38
C ILE A 146 5.90 7.59 -10.18
N LYS A 147 6.22 8.73 -9.56
CA LYS A 147 7.61 9.09 -9.24
C LYS A 147 8.21 8.15 -8.20
N LEU A 148 7.43 7.78 -7.17
CA LEU A 148 7.89 6.91 -6.10
C LEU A 148 8.31 5.55 -6.63
N LEU A 149 7.47 4.96 -7.49
CA LEU A 149 7.65 3.63 -8.05
C LEU A 149 8.45 3.61 -9.36
N ASN A 150 8.85 4.78 -9.86
CA ASN A 150 9.53 4.94 -11.15
C ASN A 150 8.74 4.32 -12.32
N ILE A 151 7.40 4.44 -12.31
CA ILE A 151 6.54 3.77 -13.31
C ILE A 151 6.68 4.39 -14.70
N ASN A 152 7.15 5.64 -14.80
CA ASN A 152 7.37 6.32 -16.08
C ASN A 152 8.24 5.56 -17.08
N GLN A 153 9.10 4.64 -16.61
CA GLN A 153 9.93 3.83 -17.48
C GLN A 153 9.16 2.71 -18.21
N PHE A 154 7.91 2.46 -17.82
CA PHE A 154 7.05 1.40 -18.36
C PHE A 154 5.89 1.95 -19.21
N LEU A 155 5.62 3.25 -19.13
CA LEU A 155 4.61 3.88 -19.98
C LEU A 155 5.12 3.98 -21.43
N PRO A 156 4.30 3.65 -22.44
CA PRO A 156 4.67 3.78 -23.85
C PRO A 156 4.92 5.24 -24.29
#